data_AF-A0A7S1VYN3-F1
#
_entry.id   AF-A0A7S1VYN3-F1
#
_cell.length_a   1.000
_cell.length_b   1.000
_cell.length_c   1.000
_cell.angle_alpha   90.00
_cell.angle_beta   90.00
_cell.angle_gamma   90.00
#
_symmetry.space_group_name_H-M   'P 1'
#
loop_
_entity.id
_entity.type
_entity.pdbx_description
1 polymer ?
#
loop_
_entity_poly.entity_id
_entity_poly.type
_entity_poly.pdbx_seq_one_letter_code
_entity_poly.pdbx_strand_id
1 'polypeptide(L)'
;MSSARTPKRYAKIPAAGSNPASPIDENSEHDYDIEHDFQAPFCSDECIDTKTSVSAFDGLSIDGKRATYISERTSSKEIKYLHDERFIEDASSVEPSQSKYHHYIPPLIRLICTTNLVNDQTILRIYRRLCRVDHDSKVDDGGTTLVKLIKLWLVIIGGILITHPFARWMKWEIDDDYSIADFFLYDFTTVLFDMLFFFVVGRMYNSEVDIDKLFPWGIFIALGCIYPSIVNNFAFLRHSLSMYEMMCSWPMILFAYVATLLVLTVLLVGGLLRSHYRRMVLISRCIESVVLAFMFILPFASNNNFHLHHWFGMWFLGMQSNAPEWWSRAFQAYCLGSYINGIAVYGRDPILGCNMAFYRSTNANCQYMSCYEAGGGNGTHHYKPFVAPDWRTCNATGVP
;
A
#
# COMPACT_ATOMS: atom_id res chain seq x y z
N MET A 1 24.01 31.97 -41.39
CA MET A 1 23.49 32.43 -40.08
C MET A 1 24.02 31.49 -39.01
N SER A 2 25.09 31.91 -38.33
CA SER A 2 25.79 31.14 -37.30
C SER A 2 25.49 31.80 -35.95
N SER A 3 24.75 31.13 -35.07
CA SER A 3 24.43 31.62 -33.73
C SER A 3 25.42 31.05 -32.73
N ALA A 4 26.32 31.90 -32.24
CA ALA A 4 27.27 31.60 -31.18
C ALA A 4 26.56 31.68 -29.82
N ARG A 5 26.60 30.59 -29.04
CA ARG A 5 26.18 30.57 -27.63
C ARG A 5 27.33 31.06 -26.77
N THR A 6 27.10 32.12 -26.01
CA THR A 6 27.97 32.58 -24.92
C THR A 6 27.74 31.75 -23.64
N PRO A 7 28.80 31.36 -22.91
CA PRO A 7 28.66 30.69 -21.61
C PRO A 7 28.41 31.72 -20.49
N LYS A 8 27.41 31.43 -19.63
CA LYS A 8 27.15 32.18 -18.41
C LYS A 8 28.23 31.87 -17.36
N ARG A 9 28.93 32.91 -16.90
CA ARG A 9 29.81 32.88 -15.71
C ARG A 9 28.96 32.77 -14.45
N TYR A 10 29.22 31.77 -13.60
CA TYR A 10 28.76 31.77 -12.22
C TYR A 10 29.76 32.52 -11.34
N ALA A 11 29.23 33.40 -10.48
CA ALA A 11 30.00 34.21 -9.55
C ALA A 11 30.54 33.36 -8.40
N LYS A 12 31.80 33.63 -8.05
CA LYS A 12 32.58 33.01 -6.98
C LYS A 12 32.15 33.62 -5.64
N ILE A 13 31.60 32.82 -4.72
CA ILE A 13 31.31 33.24 -3.34
C ILE A 13 32.66 33.33 -2.59
N PRO A 14 32.93 34.41 -1.83
CA PRO A 14 34.20 34.56 -1.13
C PRO A 14 34.30 33.63 0.09
N ALA A 15 35.46 32.99 0.21
CA ALA A 15 35.87 32.23 1.38
C ALA A 15 36.13 33.18 2.55
N ALA A 16 35.43 32.99 3.66
CA ALA A 16 35.77 33.56 4.94
C ALA A 16 36.69 32.59 5.69
N GLY A 17 37.96 32.96 5.82
CA GLY A 17 38.89 32.32 6.73
C GLY A 17 38.82 32.98 8.11
N SER A 18 38.85 32.18 9.17
CA SER A 18 39.49 32.56 10.43
C SER A 18 39.92 31.30 11.20
N ASN A 19 41.04 31.46 11.90
CA ASN A 19 42.00 30.46 12.37
C ASN A 19 41.60 29.76 13.69
N PRO A 20 42.34 28.70 14.10
CA PRO A 20 41.92 27.74 15.11
C PRO A 20 42.33 28.14 16.53
N ALA A 21 41.57 27.68 17.52
CA ALA A 21 42.00 27.59 18.92
C ALA A 21 41.91 26.14 19.40
N SER A 22 42.97 25.73 20.08
CA SER A 22 43.36 24.40 20.56
C SER A 22 42.53 23.89 21.77
N PRO A 23 42.72 22.63 22.21
CA PRO A 23 41.69 21.81 22.84
C PRO A 23 41.68 21.90 24.38
N ILE A 24 40.55 21.51 24.97
CA ILE A 24 40.46 21.10 26.36
C ILE A 24 40.01 19.63 26.34
N ASP A 25 40.90 18.78 26.86
CA ASP A 25 40.63 17.42 27.29
C ASP A 25 39.57 17.42 28.39
N GLU A 26 38.57 16.54 28.30
CA GLU A 26 37.97 15.97 29.50
C GLU A 26 37.42 14.57 29.20
N ASN A 27 38.08 13.61 29.85
CA ASN A 27 37.68 12.22 29.97
C ASN A 27 36.26 12.09 30.53
N SER A 28 35.43 11.25 29.92
CA SER A 28 34.51 10.43 30.71
C SER A 28 34.22 9.13 29.97
N GLU A 29 34.72 8.05 30.57
CA GLU A 29 34.35 6.67 30.33
C GLU A 29 32.86 6.49 30.64
N HIS A 30 32.10 5.85 29.75
CA HIS A 30 30.89 5.15 30.15
C HIS A 30 30.71 3.87 29.34
N ASP A 31 31.13 2.78 29.98
CA ASP A 31 30.67 1.41 29.76
C ASP A 31 29.14 1.33 29.78
N TYR A 32 28.58 0.66 28.78
CA TYR A 32 27.30 -0.04 28.92
C TYR A 32 27.35 -1.35 28.14
N ASP A 33 27.98 -2.35 28.75
CA ASP A 33 27.67 -3.76 28.53
C ASP A 33 26.37 -4.10 29.26
N ILE A 34 25.31 -4.44 28.52
CA ILE A 34 24.17 -5.19 29.06
C ILE A 34 23.80 -6.27 28.04
N GLU A 35 24.44 -7.44 28.20
CA GLU A 35 23.93 -8.71 27.72
C GLU A 35 22.66 -9.07 28.53
N HIS A 36 21.54 -9.24 27.84
CA HIS A 36 20.36 -9.89 28.41
C HIS A 36 20.17 -11.26 27.78
N ASP A 37 20.70 -12.27 28.47
CA ASP A 37 20.34 -13.68 28.34
C ASP A 37 18.85 -13.87 28.61
N PHE A 38 18.10 -14.26 27.58
CA PHE A 38 16.74 -14.80 27.75
C PHE A 38 16.81 -16.32 27.93
N GLN A 39 16.84 -16.76 29.19
CA GLN A 39 16.54 -18.14 29.57
C GLN A 39 15.04 -18.41 29.39
N ALA A 40 14.71 -19.40 28.55
CA ALA A 40 13.39 -19.99 28.47
C ALA A 40 13.17 -20.98 29.64
N PRO A 41 12.03 -20.95 30.34
CA PRO A 41 11.69 -22.02 31.27
C PRO A 41 11.02 -23.18 30.54
N PHE A 42 11.64 -24.35 30.71
CA PHE A 42 11.07 -25.68 30.53
C PHE A 42 10.02 -26.00 31.62
N CYS A 43 9.22 -27.04 31.35
CA CYS A 43 8.27 -27.77 32.22
C CYS A 43 6.86 -27.14 32.33
N SER A 44 5.76 -27.91 32.33
CA SER A 44 5.58 -29.36 32.54
C SER A 44 4.24 -29.83 31.98
N ASP A 45 4.21 -31.12 31.63
CA ASP A 45 3.04 -31.95 31.41
C ASP A 45 2.06 -31.88 32.60
N GLU A 46 0.79 -31.58 32.32
CA GLU A 46 -0.32 -31.98 33.20
C GLU A 46 -1.51 -32.44 32.35
N CYS A 47 -1.77 -33.75 32.44
CA CYS A 47 -2.95 -34.42 31.92
C CYS A 47 -4.21 -33.92 32.62
N ILE A 48 -5.18 -33.42 31.85
CA ILE A 48 -6.56 -33.27 32.33
C ILE A 48 -7.45 -34.27 31.61
N ASP A 49 -7.81 -35.30 32.38
CA ASP A 49 -8.84 -36.29 32.11
C ASP A 49 -10.22 -35.60 32.10
N THR A 50 -10.86 -35.52 30.94
CA THR A 50 -12.28 -35.17 30.84
C THR A 50 -13.04 -36.27 30.11
N LYS A 51 -13.49 -37.24 30.91
CA LYS A 51 -14.57 -38.16 30.54
C LYS A 51 -15.90 -37.42 30.66
N THR A 52 -16.51 -37.07 29.53
CA THR A 52 -17.95 -36.79 29.49
C THR A 52 -18.56 -37.31 28.19
N SER A 53 -19.36 -38.36 28.38
CA SER A 53 -20.39 -38.95 27.52
C SER A 53 -20.86 -38.16 26.29
N VAL A 54 -20.70 -38.74 25.08
CA VAL A 54 -21.70 -38.64 24.00
C VAL A 54 -21.67 -39.93 23.16
N SER A 55 -22.60 -40.85 23.44
CA SER A 55 -22.88 -42.04 22.64
C SER A 55 -24.05 -41.76 21.67
N ALA A 56 -23.79 -41.04 20.58
CA ALA A 56 -24.84 -40.75 19.58
C ALA A 56 -24.41 -40.84 18.10
N PHE A 57 -23.19 -41.30 17.78
CA PHE A 57 -22.67 -41.25 16.40
C PHE A 57 -22.00 -42.54 15.89
N ASP A 58 -22.34 -43.68 16.48
CA ASP A 58 -21.93 -44.99 15.94
C ASP A 58 -22.87 -45.40 14.81
N GLY A 59 -22.50 -45.02 13.59
CA GLY A 59 -23.18 -45.42 12.36
C GLY A 59 -22.94 -44.53 11.14
N LEU A 60 -22.41 -43.31 11.32
CA LEU A 60 -22.16 -42.40 10.20
C LEU A 60 -20.77 -42.61 9.58
N SER A 61 -20.73 -42.64 8.24
CA SER A 61 -19.47 -42.63 7.47
C SER A 61 -18.64 -41.38 7.81
N ILE A 62 -17.33 -41.42 7.54
CA ILE A 62 -16.42 -40.29 7.79
C ILE A 62 -16.92 -39.00 7.11
N ASP A 63 -17.52 -39.11 5.92
CA ASP A 63 -18.13 -37.98 5.22
C ASP A 63 -19.42 -37.50 5.89
N GLY A 64 -20.21 -38.40 6.47
CA GLY A 64 -21.38 -38.05 7.29
C GLY A 64 -20.98 -37.26 8.53
N LYS A 65 -19.94 -37.71 9.26
CA LYS A 65 -19.42 -37.01 10.44
C LYS A 65 -18.85 -35.63 10.10
N ARG A 66 -18.19 -35.50 8.94
CA ARG A 66 -17.66 -34.22 8.44
C ARG A 66 -18.78 -33.26 8.03
N ALA A 67 -19.83 -33.74 7.38
CA ALA A 67 -20.99 -32.94 7.00
C ALA A 67 -21.77 -32.44 8.23
N THR A 68 -21.98 -33.30 9.24
CA THR A 68 -22.64 -32.91 10.49
C THR A 68 -21.82 -31.89 11.28
N TYR A 69 -20.50 -32.08 11.37
CA TYR A 69 -19.58 -31.13 12.01
C TYR A 69 -19.57 -29.75 11.32
N ILE A 70 -19.63 -29.72 9.98
CA ILE A 70 -19.72 -28.47 9.22
C ILE A 70 -21.10 -27.82 9.37
N SER A 71 -22.19 -28.60 9.43
CA SER A 71 -23.54 -28.07 9.64
C SER A 71 -23.78 -27.53 11.05
N GLU A 72 -23.18 -28.13 12.08
CA GLU A 72 -23.29 -27.63 13.46
C GLU A 72 -22.47 -26.36 13.67
N ARG A 73 -21.33 -26.21 12.99
CA ARG A 73 -20.52 -24.98 13.09
C ARG A 73 -21.09 -23.79 12.30
N THR A 74 -21.97 -24.05 11.34
CA THR A 74 -22.75 -23.03 10.61
C THR A 74 -24.11 -22.73 11.26
N SER A 75 -24.47 -23.40 12.36
CA SER A 75 -25.81 -23.34 12.96
C SER A 75 -25.78 -23.07 14.45
N SER A 76 -25.88 -21.79 14.82
CA SER A 76 -26.45 -21.37 16.12
C SER A 76 -26.71 -19.86 16.12
N LYS A 77 -25.79 -19.09 15.53
CA LYS A 77 -25.96 -17.63 15.37
C LYS A 77 -26.47 -17.25 13.98
N GLU A 78 -25.93 -17.79 12.89
CA GLU A 78 -26.35 -17.39 11.53
C GLU A 78 -27.77 -17.81 11.15
N ILE A 79 -28.21 -19.01 11.54
CA ILE A 79 -29.58 -19.49 11.23
C ILE A 79 -30.66 -18.75 12.04
N LYS A 80 -30.32 -18.30 13.26
CA LYS A 80 -31.28 -17.55 14.09
C LYS A 80 -31.55 -16.13 13.54
N TYR A 81 -30.63 -15.57 12.75
CA TYR A 81 -30.83 -14.29 12.07
C TYR A 81 -31.52 -14.41 10.71
N LEU A 82 -31.39 -15.55 10.03
CA LEU A 82 -32.09 -15.81 8.76
C LEU A 82 -33.60 -16.09 8.93
N HIS A 83 -34.05 -16.38 10.16
CA HIS A 83 -35.45 -16.70 10.49
C HIS A 83 -36.15 -15.71 11.43
N ASP A 84 -35.52 -14.58 11.79
CA ASP A 84 -36.23 -13.52 12.54
C ASP A 84 -37.14 -12.78 11.56
N GLU A 85 -38.41 -13.19 11.49
CA GLU A 85 -39.45 -12.67 10.58
C GLU A 85 -39.60 -11.13 10.67
N ARG A 86 -39.14 -10.50 11.76
CA ARG A 86 -39.07 -9.05 11.91
C ARG A 86 -38.15 -8.33 10.93
N PHE A 87 -37.27 -9.04 10.21
CA PHE A 87 -36.42 -8.48 9.16
C PHE A 87 -36.79 -8.95 7.74
N ILE A 88 -37.77 -9.86 7.61
CA ILE A 88 -38.19 -10.42 6.32
C ILE A 88 -39.35 -9.63 5.71
N GLU A 89 -40.22 -9.04 6.52
CA GLU A 89 -41.42 -8.34 6.01
C GLU A 89 -41.12 -7.03 5.25
N ASP A 90 -39.95 -6.42 5.43
CA ASP A 90 -39.57 -5.20 4.68
C ASP A 90 -38.79 -5.48 3.37
N ALA A 91 -38.39 -6.73 3.10
CA ALA A 91 -37.55 -7.05 1.94
C ALA A 91 -38.33 -7.64 0.75
N SER A 92 -39.53 -8.18 0.95
CA SER A 92 -40.26 -8.96 -0.08
C SER A 92 -41.39 -8.22 -0.79
N SER A 93 -41.65 -6.94 -0.48
CA SER A 93 -42.74 -6.18 -1.12
C SER A 93 -42.34 -4.81 -1.67
N VAL A 94 -41.09 -4.40 -1.53
CA VAL A 94 -40.57 -3.23 -2.23
C VAL A 94 -40.17 -3.66 -3.63
N GLU A 95 -41.11 -3.62 -4.58
CA GLU A 95 -40.75 -3.43 -5.98
C GLU A 95 -39.67 -2.35 -6.00
N PRO A 96 -38.51 -2.56 -6.66
CA PRO A 96 -37.49 -1.54 -6.73
C PRO A 96 -38.14 -0.34 -7.40
N SER A 97 -38.55 0.64 -6.58
CA SER A 97 -39.08 1.90 -7.07
C SER A 97 -37.94 2.44 -7.90
N GLN A 98 -38.05 2.28 -9.22
CA GLN A 98 -37.11 2.80 -10.18
C GLN A 98 -37.10 4.30 -9.95
N SER A 99 -36.16 4.73 -9.12
CA SER A 99 -35.93 6.11 -8.76
C SER A 99 -35.83 6.86 -10.09
N LYS A 100 -36.87 7.64 -10.39
CA LYS A 100 -37.10 8.42 -11.61
C LYS A 100 -36.07 9.52 -11.85
N TYR A 101 -34.95 9.51 -11.13
CA TYR A 101 -33.80 10.35 -11.32
C TYR A 101 -32.68 9.58 -12.02
N HIS A 102 -32.98 8.97 -13.17
CA HIS A 102 -31.93 8.69 -14.13
C HIS A 102 -31.51 10.04 -14.71
N HIS A 103 -30.50 10.66 -14.11
CA HIS A 103 -29.70 11.67 -14.81
C HIS A 103 -29.37 11.08 -16.18
N TYR A 104 -29.83 11.76 -17.24
CA TYR A 104 -29.68 11.33 -18.62
C TYR A 104 -28.20 11.42 -18.98
N ILE A 105 -27.43 10.40 -18.59
CA ILE A 105 -26.08 10.20 -19.08
C ILE A 105 -26.25 9.78 -20.53
N PRO A 106 -25.70 10.53 -21.49
CA PRO A 106 -25.75 10.17 -22.90
C PRO A 106 -25.34 8.71 -23.09
N PRO A 107 -26.05 7.93 -23.92
CA PRO A 107 -25.81 6.49 -24.09
C PRO A 107 -24.35 6.17 -24.50
N LEU A 108 -23.71 7.09 -25.22
CA LEU A 108 -22.29 7.00 -25.58
C LEU A 108 -21.36 7.05 -24.36
N ILE A 109 -21.62 7.95 -23.41
CA ILE A 109 -20.81 8.06 -22.18
C ILE A 109 -20.99 6.81 -21.33
N ARG A 110 -22.23 6.31 -21.22
CA ARG A 110 -22.50 5.05 -20.53
C ARG A 110 -21.73 3.90 -21.16
N LEU A 111 -21.76 3.77 -22.49
CA LEU A 111 -21.03 2.74 -23.22
C LEU A 111 -19.52 2.80 -22.91
N ILE A 112 -18.91 3.98 -23.04
CA ILE A 112 -17.48 4.19 -22.79
C ILE A 112 -17.11 3.84 -21.34
N CYS A 113 -17.90 4.30 -20.37
CA CYS A 113 -17.64 4.04 -18.94
C CYS A 113 -17.78 2.55 -18.56
N THR A 114 -18.66 1.80 -19.23
CA THR A 114 -18.89 0.38 -18.96
C THR A 114 -18.15 -0.57 -19.90
N THR A 115 -17.30 -0.06 -20.80
CA THR A 115 -16.56 -0.91 -21.73
C THR A 115 -15.49 -1.67 -20.94
N ASN A 116 -15.63 -3.00 -20.93
CA ASN A 116 -14.60 -3.89 -20.41
C ASN A 116 -13.41 -3.89 -21.38
N LEU A 117 -12.22 -3.59 -20.89
CA LEU A 117 -11.00 -3.60 -21.71
C LEU A 117 -10.71 -4.98 -22.30
N VAL A 118 -11.05 -6.05 -21.56
CA VAL A 118 -10.84 -7.43 -22.00
C VAL A 118 -12.06 -8.28 -21.66
N ASN A 119 -12.64 -8.96 -22.65
CA ASN A 119 -13.80 -9.80 -22.43
C ASN A 119 -13.46 -11.04 -21.56
N ASP A 120 -14.11 -11.19 -20.40
CA ASP A 120 -13.92 -12.32 -19.46
C ASP A 120 -14.10 -13.68 -20.15
N GLN A 121 -15.09 -13.77 -21.03
CA GLN A 121 -15.40 -15.02 -21.76
C GLN A 121 -14.23 -15.44 -22.65
N THR A 122 -13.50 -14.49 -23.23
CA THR A 122 -12.36 -14.79 -24.08
C THR A 122 -11.21 -15.38 -23.25
N ILE A 123 -10.88 -14.77 -22.11
CA ILE A 123 -9.80 -15.28 -21.25
C ILE A 123 -10.21 -16.61 -20.62
N LEU A 124 -11.46 -16.75 -20.14
CA LEU A 124 -11.96 -18.01 -19.59
C LEU A 124 -11.90 -19.15 -20.61
N ARG A 125 -12.20 -18.89 -21.89
CA ARG A 125 -12.05 -19.90 -22.96
C ARG A 125 -10.59 -20.30 -23.15
N ILE A 126 -9.66 -19.35 -23.11
CA ILE A 126 -8.22 -19.64 -23.21
C ILE A 126 -7.78 -20.49 -22.01
N TYR A 127 -8.17 -20.09 -20.80
CA TYR A 127 -7.88 -20.84 -19.57
C TYR A 127 -8.41 -22.28 -19.63
N ARG A 128 -9.70 -22.47 -19.95
CA ARG A 128 -10.30 -23.83 -20.05
C ARG A 128 -9.61 -24.69 -21.09
N ARG A 129 -9.20 -24.11 -22.23
CA ARG A 129 -8.42 -24.82 -23.26
C ARG A 129 -7.04 -25.23 -22.76
N LEU A 130 -6.34 -24.35 -22.04
CA LEU A 130 -5.02 -24.65 -21.48
C LEU A 130 -5.09 -25.75 -20.39
N CYS A 131 -6.14 -25.71 -19.56
CA CYS A 131 -6.35 -26.68 -18.49
C CYS A 131 -7.06 -27.97 -18.94
N ARG A 132 -7.44 -28.09 -20.22
CA ARG A 132 -8.19 -29.23 -20.76
C ARG A 132 -9.47 -29.55 -19.98
N VAL A 133 -10.15 -28.52 -19.48
CA VAL A 133 -11.42 -28.65 -18.75
C VAL A 133 -12.56 -28.72 -19.76
N ASP A 134 -13.43 -29.74 -19.65
CA ASP A 134 -14.58 -29.92 -20.53
C ASP A 134 -15.50 -28.69 -20.50
N HIS A 135 -15.93 -28.28 -21.70
CA HIS A 135 -16.68 -27.05 -21.93
C HIS A 135 -18.04 -26.98 -21.20
N ASP A 136 -18.57 -28.13 -20.76
CA ASP A 136 -19.91 -28.24 -20.17
C ASP A 136 -19.93 -28.24 -18.63
N SER A 137 -18.77 -28.17 -17.97
CA SER A 137 -18.74 -28.05 -16.50
C SER A 137 -19.25 -26.68 -16.06
N LYS A 138 -20.39 -26.67 -15.34
CA LYS A 138 -20.99 -25.46 -14.73
C LYS A 138 -20.30 -25.05 -13.42
N VAL A 139 -19.35 -25.83 -12.93
CA VAL A 139 -18.60 -25.54 -11.70
C VAL A 139 -17.53 -24.51 -12.04
N ASP A 140 -17.54 -23.37 -11.35
CA ASP A 140 -16.44 -22.41 -11.44
C ASP A 140 -15.29 -22.93 -10.59
N ASP A 141 -14.32 -23.59 -11.23
CA ASP A 141 -13.11 -24.14 -10.60
C ASP A 141 -12.13 -23.04 -10.12
N GLY A 142 -12.63 -21.85 -9.76
CA GLY A 142 -11.84 -20.66 -9.48
C GLY A 142 -11.27 -19.97 -10.74
N GLY A 143 -11.69 -20.40 -11.92
CA GLY A 143 -11.23 -19.85 -13.20
C GLY A 143 -11.55 -18.35 -13.31
N THR A 144 -12.72 -17.93 -12.86
CA THR A 144 -13.10 -16.49 -12.87
C THR A 144 -12.18 -15.68 -11.97
N THR A 145 -11.88 -16.18 -10.77
CA THR A 145 -10.97 -15.53 -9.82
C THR A 145 -9.56 -15.38 -10.41
N LEU A 146 -9.03 -16.43 -11.02
CA LEU A 146 -7.72 -16.39 -11.66
C LEU A 146 -7.68 -15.40 -12.83
N VAL A 147 -8.73 -15.36 -13.66
CA VAL A 147 -8.83 -14.39 -14.76
C VAL A 147 -8.82 -12.96 -14.25
N LYS A 148 -9.55 -12.65 -13.17
CA LYS A 148 -9.52 -11.32 -12.55
C LYS A 148 -8.15 -10.97 -11.99
N LEU A 149 -7.45 -11.92 -11.38
CA LEU A 149 -6.08 -11.72 -10.89
C LEU A 149 -5.11 -11.41 -12.04
N ILE A 150 -5.18 -12.17 -13.14
CA ILE A 150 -4.36 -11.94 -14.34
C ILE A 150 -4.67 -10.56 -14.93
N LYS A 151 -5.94 -10.17 -15.03
CA LYS A 151 -6.33 -8.82 -15.48
C LYS A 151 -5.72 -7.73 -14.60
N LEU A 152 -5.79 -7.87 -13.28
CA LEU A 152 -5.19 -6.93 -12.35
C LEU A 152 -3.68 -6.79 -12.59
N TRP A 153 -2.96 -7.91 -12.70
CA TRP A 153 -1.53 -7.90 -13.00
C TRP A 153 -1.21 -7.21 -14.33
N LEU A 154 -1.97 -7.50 -15.39
CA LEU A 154 -1.78 -6.85 -16.69
C LEU A 154 -2.01 -5.34 -16.63
N VAL A 155 -3.04 -4.89 -15.91
CA VAL A 155 -3.32 -3.45 -15.70
C VAL A 155 -2.16 -2.77 -14.98
N ILE A 156 -1.58 -3.43 -13.97
CA ILE A 156 -0.51 -2.86 -13.15
C ILE A 156 0.81 -2.83 -13.91
N ILE A 157 1.20 -3.94 -14.55
CA ILE A 157 2.41 -4.01 -15.37
C ILE A 157 2.31 -3.00 -16.52
N GLY A 158 1.16 -2.97 -17.22
CA GLY A 158 0.90 -1.98 -18.27
C GLY A 158 0.95 -0.55 -17.73
N GLY A 159 0.37 -0.30 -16.55
CA GLY A 159 0.44 0.98 -15.85
C GLY A 159 1.88 1.41 -15.58
N ILE A 160 2.72 0.54 -15.03
CA ILE A 160 4.14 0.81 -14.76
C ILE A 160 4.89 1.12 -16.07
N LEU A 161 4.70 0.29 -17.10
CA LEU A 161 5.35 0.45 -18.42
C LEU A 161 4.94 1.74 -19.14
N ILE A 162 3.74 2.28 -18.87
CA ILE A 162 3.27 3.55 -19.43
C ILE A 162 3.72 4.72 -18.56
N THR A 163 3.54 4.64 -17.24
CA THR A 163 3.84 5.72 -16.29
C THR A 163 5.33 6.02 -16.24
N HIS A 164 6.21 5.01 -16.31
CA HIS A 164 7.66 5.21 -16.25
C HIS A 164 8.22 6.11 -17.38
N PRO A 165 8.04 5.78 -18.68
CA PRO A 165 8.51 6.66 -19.76
C PRO A 165 7.75 7.98 -19.79
N PHE A 166 6.48 8.01 -19.39
CA PHE A 166 5.69 9.23 -19.32
C PHE A 166 6.22 10.22 -18.27
N ALA A 167 6.54 9.75 -17.06
CA ALA A 167 7.14 10.57 -16.02
C ALA A 167 8.51 11.15 -16.44
N ARG A 168 9.34 10.32 -17.10
CA ARG A 168 10.61 10.75 -17.72
C ARG A 168 10.39 11.81 -18.79
N TRP A 169 9.41 11.63 -19.68
CA TRP A 169 9.07 12.61 -20.71
C TRP A 169 8.63 13.96 -20.12
N MET A 170 7.82 13.91 -19.07
CA MET A 170 7.35 15.09 -18.34
C MET A 170 8.42 15.75 -17.46
N LYS A 171 9.58 15.10 -17.28
CA LYS A 171 10.66 15.53 -16.37
C LYS A 171 10.16 15.76 -14.94
N TRP A 172 9.31 14.86 -14.48
CA TRP A 172 8.94 14.84 -13.06
C TRP A 172 10.11 14.39 -12.21
N GLU A 173 9.98 14.57 -10.90
CA GLU A 173 10.93 14.00 -9.94
C GLU A 173 10.85 12.48 -10.03
N ILE A 174 11.96 11.87 -10.43
CA ILE A 174 12.11 10.44 -10.66
C ILE A 174 13.50 9.99 -10.18
N ASP A 175 13.66 8.68 -9.95
CA ASP A 175 14.99 8.08 -9.90
C ASP A 175 15.52 7.93 -11.33
N ASP A 176 16.58 8.69 -11.65
CA ASP A 176 17.17 8.70 -12.99
C ASP A 176 17.86 7.38 -13.34
N ASP A 177 18.36 6.65 -12.34
CA ASP A 177 19.10 5.40 -12.50
C ASP A 177 18.18 4.18 -12.59
N TYR A 178 16.97 4.27 -12.02
CA TYR A 178 15.99 3.19 -12.07
C TYR A 178 15.44 2.97 -13.49
N SER A 179 15.65 1.79 -14.07
CA SER A 179 15.16 1.43 -15.40
C SER A 179 14.03 0.39 -15.38
N ILE A 180 13.32 0.22 -16.51
CA ILE A 180 12.37 -0.89 -16.68
C ILE A 180 13.07 -2.26 -16.57
N ALA A 181 14.36 -2.35 -16.89
CA ALA A 181 15.11 -3.60 -16.70
C ALA A 181 15.27 -3.90 -15.19
N ASP A 182 15.54 -2.88 -14.38
CA ASP A 182 15.64 -3.02 -12.92
C ASP A 182 14.29 -3.44 -12.32
N PHE A 183 13.18 -2.88 -12.81
CA PHE A 183 11.84 -3.33 -12.42
C PHE A 183 11.68 -4.86 -12.61
N PHE A 184 11.98 -5.37 -13.80
CA PHE A 184 11.83 -6.80 -14.09
C PHE A 184 12.79 -7.68 -13.31
N LEU A 185 14.02 -7.20 -13.09
CA LEU A 185 15.06 -7.97 -12.42
C LEU A 185 14.86 -8.03 -10.90
N TYR A 186 14.44 -6.92 -10.29
CA TYR A 186 14.48 -6.74 -8.84
C TYR A 186 13.12 -6.66 -8.16
N ASP A 187 12.12 -6.11 -8.85
CA ASP A 187 10.88 -5.68 -8.20
C ASP A 187 9.66 -6.49 -8.65
N PHE A 188 9.70 -7.02 -9.88
CA PHE A 188 8.57 -7.68 -10.55
C PHE A 188 7.90 -8.75 -9.69
N THR A 189 8.66 -9.73 -9.21
CA THR A 189 8.11 -10.82 -8.38
C THR A 189 7.43 -10.27 -7.14
N THR A 190 8.02 -9.27 -6.48
CA THR A 190 7.44 -8.76 -5.25
C THR A 190 6.25 -7.85 -5.48
N VAL A 191 6.23 -7.11 -6.58
CA VAL A 191 5.03 -6.39 -7.05
C VAL A 191 3.90 -7.36 -7.38
N LEU A 192 4.18 -8.55 -7.94
CA LEU A 192 3.15 -9.58 -8.14
C LEU A 192 2.60 -10.13 -6.82
N PHE A 193 3.41 -10.20 -5.76
CA PHE A 193 2.94 -10.58 -4.42
C PHE A 193 2.12 -9.47 -3.76
N ASP A 194 2.59 -8.23 -3.79
CA ASP A 194 1.83 -7.06 -3.33
C ASP A 194 0.47 -6.98 -4.06
N MET A 195 0.54 -7.32 -5.35
CA MET A 195 -0.48 -7.85 -6.27
C MET A 195 -1.61 -8.67 -5.66
N LEU A 196 -1.19 -9.86 -5.27
CA LEU A 196 -2.02 -10.92 -4.75
C LEU A 196 -2.64 -10.53 -3.41
N PHE A 197 -1.87 -9.88 -2.53
CA PHE A 197 -2.40 -9.35 -1.27
C PHE A 197 -3.47 -8.30 -1.53
N PHE A 198 -3.21 -7.35 -2.43
CA PHE A 198 -4.18 -6.33 -2.79
C PHE A 198 -5.46 -6.93 -3.36
N PHE A 199 -5.32 -7.95 -4.22
CA PHE A 199 -6.45 -8.67 -4.81
C PHE A 199 -7.31 -9.39 -3.76
N VAL A 200 -6.68 -10.12 -2.84
CA VAL A 200 -7.36 -10.92 -1.82
C VAL A 200 -7.98 -10.03 -0.75
N VAL A 201 -7.19 -9.16 -0.11
CA VAL A 201 -7.65 -8.27 0.97
C VAL A 201 -8.60 -7.20 0.42
N GLY A 202 -8.29 -6.65 -0.76
CA GLY A 202 -9.15 -5.71 -1.48
C GLY A 202 -10.43 -6.33 -2.06
N ARG A 203 -10.62 -7.65 -1.93
CA ARG A 203 -11.80 -8.42 -2.36
C ARG A 203 -12.13 -8.24 -3.84
N MET A 204 -11.09 -8.13 -4.65
CA MET A 204 -11.22 -7.94 -6.10
C MET A 204 -11.61 -9.23 -6.84
N TYR A 205 -11.57 -10.37 -6.13
CA TYR A 205 -12.10 -11.64 -6.62
C TYR A 205 -13.63 -11.68 -6.71
N ASN A 206 -14.34 -10.79 -6.00
CA ASN A 206 -15.81 -10.78 -6.01
C ASN A 206 -16.33 -10.44 -7.41
N SER A 207 -17.40 -11.11 -7.85
CA SER A 207 -18.02 -10.93 -9.17
C SER A 207 -18.46 -9.48 -9.40
N GLU A 208 -18.87 -8.78 -8.35
CA GLU A 208 -19.32 -7.38 -8.37
C GLU A 208 -18.21 -6.36 -8.71
N VAL A 209 -16.94 -6.75 -8.61
CA VAL A 209 -15.80 -5.85 -8.86
C VAL A 209 -15.27 -6.08 -10.27
N ASP A 210 -15.58 -5.16 -11.17
CA ASP A 210 -15.08 -5.17 -12.55
C ASP A 210 -13.90 -4.22 -12.68
N ILE A 211 -12.70 -4.76 -12.49
CA ILE A 211 -11.41 -4.05 -12.46
C ILE A 211 -11.08 -3.44 -13.83
N ASP A 212 -11.63 -4.01 -14.90
CA ASP A 212 -11.37 -3.68 -16.29
C ASP A 212 -12.36 -2.67 -16.89
N LYS A 213 -13.29 -2.13 -16.07
CA LYS A 213 -14.14 -1.02 -16.50
C LYS A 213 -13.38 0.30 -16.47
N LEU A 214 -13.59 1.11 -17.50
CA LEU A 214 -12.98 2.43 -17.58
C LEU A 214 -13.37 3.33 -16.40
N PHE A 215 -14.62 3.27 -15.94
CA PHE A 215 -15.06 3.93 -14.72
C PHE A 215 -15.57 2.90 -13.69
N PRO A 216 -15.14 2.97 -12.42
CA PRO A 216 -14.20 3.95 -11.87
C PRO A 216 -12.73 3.61 -12.10
N TRP A 217 -12.39 2.35 -12.39
CA TRP A 217 -11.01 1.86 -12.29
C TRP A 217 -10.02 2.56 -13.22
N GLY A 218 -10.25 2.54 -14.53
CA GLY A 218 -9.31 3.14 -15.49
C GLY A 218 -9.02 4.63 -15.23
N ILE A 219 -10.07 5.42 -14.99
CA ILE A 219 -9.92 6.87 -14.74
C ILE A 219 -9.19 7.13 -13.42
N PHE A 220 -9.59 6.49 -12.32
CA PHE A 220 -9.00 6.77 -11.01
C PHE A 220 -7.60 6.17 -10.86
N ILE A 221 -7.30 5.03 -11.50
CA ILE A 221 -5.92 4.54 -11.63
C ILE A 221 -5.07 5.59 -12.36
N ALA A 222 -5.52 6.10 -13.51
CA ALA A 222 -4.75 7.10 -14.25
C ALA A 222 -4.51 8.38 -13.44
N LEU A 223 -5.52 8.85 -12.69
CA LEU A 223 -5.37 9.97 -11.77
C LEU A 223 -4.35 9.66 -10.67
N GLY A 224 -4.41 8.48 -10.05
CA GLY A 224 -3.43 8.04 -9.06
C GLY A 224 -2.03 7.89 -9.64
N CYS A 225 -1.91 7.48 -10.91
CA CYS A 225 -0.62 7.37 -11.60
C CYS A 225 0.05 8.72 -11.87
N ILE A 226 -0.72 9.80 -11.92
CA ILE A 226 -0.27 11.13 -12.37
C ILE A 226 -0.14 12.09 -11.19
N TYR A 227 -1.12 12.08 -10.28
CA TYR A 227 -1.26 13.07 -9.24
C TYR A 227 -0.05 13.17 -8.30
N PRO A 228 0.54 12.08 -7.77
CA PRO A 228 1.69 12.19 -6.86
C PRO A 228 2.87 12.91 -7.50
N SER A 229 3.19 12.62 -8.76
CA SER A 229 4.27 13.29 -9.49
C SER A 229 3.95 14.75 -9.83
N ILE A 230 2.69 15.07 -10.16
CA ILE A 230 2.29 16.46 -10.41
C ILE A 230 2.36 17.28 -9.12
N VAL A 231 1.97 16.70 -7.98
CA VAL A 231 1.98 17.36 -6.68
C VAL A 231 3.37 17.89 -6.34
N ASN A 232 4.42 17.14 -6.69
CA ASN A 232 5.80 17.58 -6.52
C ASN A 232 6.18 18.79 -7.39
N ASN A 233 5.36 19.27 -8.32
CA ASN A 233 5.65 20.52 -9.05
C ASN A 233 5.16 21.77 -8.31
N PHE A 234 4.30 21.61 -7.30
CA PHE A 234 3.85 22.74 -6.50
C PHE A 234 4.85 23.01 -5.37
N ALA A 235 5.49 24.18 -5.42
CA ALA A 235 6.49 24.57 -4.42
C ALA A 235 5.97 24.45 -2.98
N PHE A 236 4.71 24.81 -2.72
CA PHE A 236 4.11 24.74 -1.39
C PHE A 236 3.78 23.31 -0.92
N LEU A 237 3.89 22.30 -1.78
CA LEU A 237 3.72 20.88 -1.43
C LEU A 237 5.07 20.17 -1.24
N ARG A 238 6.19 20.80 -1.62
CA ARG A 238 7.55 20.29 -1.41
C ARG A 238 8.05 20.56 0.01
N HIS A 239 7.40 19.97 1.01
CA HIS A 239 7.81 20.12 2.41
C HIS A 239 7.94 18.76 3.08
N SER A 240 8.88 18.66 4.03
CA SER A 240 8.96 17.50 4.91
C SER A 240 7.97 17.63 6.07
N LEU A 241 7.46 16.50 6.54
CA LEU A 241 6.65 16.42 7.75
C LEU A 241 7.58 16.35 8.98
N SER A 242 8.12 17.49 9.38
CA SER A 242 8.82 17.64 10.66
C SER A 242 8.15 18.72 11.51
N MET A 243 8.26 18.62 12.84
CA MET A 243 7.73 19.66 13.73
C MET A 243 8.30 21.03 13.41
N TYR A 244 9.59 21.09 13.03
CA TYR A 244 10.24 22.32 12.61
C TYR A 244 9.61 22.88 11.34
N GLU A 245 9.50 22.08 10.28
CA GLU A 245 8.87 22.57 9.04
C GLU A 245 7.43 23.02 9.29
N MET A 246 6.65 22.20 10.00
CA MET A 246 5.25 22.52 10.33
C MET A 246 5.10 23.84 11.08
N MET A 247 5.95 24.11 12.07
CA MET A 247 5.81 25.29 12.92
C MET A 247 6.47 26.54 12.32
N CYS A 248 7.53 26.37 11.53
CA CYS A 248 8.43 27.47 11.19
C CYS A 248 8.48 27.82 9.70
N SER A 249 8.23 26.87 8.80
CA SER A 249 8.41 27.07 7.35
C SER A 249 7.13 26.90 6.53
N TRP A 250 6.12 26.20 7.07
CA TRP A 250 4.92 25.86 6.32
C TRP A 250 4.14 27.12 5.91
N PRO A 251 3.90 27.32 4.60
CA PRO A 251 3.08 28.44 4.16
C PRO A 251 1.60 28.19 4.50
N MET A 252 0.82 29.26 4.71
CA MET A 252 -0.62 29.16 5.04
C MET A 252 -1.43 28.33 4.02
N ILE A 253 -1.03 28.32 2.75
CA ILE A 253 -1.68 27.50 1.71
C ILE A 253 -1.51 26.00 1.96
N LEU A 254 -0.36 25.57 2.51
CA LEU A 254 -0.12 24.18 2.86
C LEU A 254 -1.02 23.76 4.04
N PHE A 255 -1.21 24.63 5.04
CA PHE A 255 -2.17 24.37 6.11
C PHE A 255 -3.61 24.20 5.59
N ALA A 256 -4.06 25.09 4.71
CA ALA A 256 -5.39 24.98 4.10
C ALA A 256 -5.55 23.68 3.29
N TYR A 257 -4.49 23.30 2.58
CA TYR A 257 -4.43 22.03 1.84
C TYR A 257 -4.52 20.81 2.78
N VAL A 258 -3.69 20.76 3.83
CA VAL A 258 -3.71 19.67 4.83
C VAL A 258 -5.05 19.60 5.55
N ALA A 259 -5.65 20.74 5.92
CA ALA A 259 -6.98 20.78 6.52
C ALA A 259 -8.05 20.21 5.58
N THR A 260 -7.97 20.52 4.29
CA THR A 260 -8.87 19.97 3.27
C THR A 260 -8.69 18.45 3.16
N LEU A 261 -7.44 17.97 3.08
CA LEU A 261 -7.16 16.52 3.06
C LEU A 261 -7.66 15.81 4.32
N LEU A 262 -7.54 16.44 5.49
CA LEU A 262 -8.04 15.90 6.75
C LEU A 262 -9.56 15.76 6.73
N VAL A 263 -10.29 16.78 6.27
CA VAL A 263 -11.76 16.71 6.13
C VAL A 263 -12.15 15.60 5.16
N LEU A 264 -11.50 15.50 4.00
CA LEU A 264 -11.76 14.42 3.04
C LEU A 264 -11.47 13.04 3.63
N THR A 265 -10.39 12.91 4.41
CA THR A 265 -10.02 11.67 5.11
C THR A 265 -11.09 11.28 6.12
N VAL A 266 -11.56 12.22 6.95
CA VAL A 266 -12.63 11.97 7.93
C VAL A 266 -13.92 11.55 7.24
N LEU A 267 -14.30 12.21 6.14
CA LEU A 267 -15.49 11.84 5.36
C LEU A 267 -15.36 10.44 4.76
N LEU A 268 -14.20 10.09 4.21
CA LEU A 268 -13.93 8.78 3.64
C LEU A 268 -13.98 7.68 4.71
N VAL A 269 -13.26 7.87 5.82
CA VAL A 269 -13.23 6.92 6.94
C VAL A 269 -14.62 6.76 7.54
N GLY A 270 -15.33 7.87 7.81
CA GLY A 270 -16.70 7.84 8.30
C GLY A 270 -17.66 7.13 7.33
N GLY A 271 -17.50 7.36 6.02
CA GLY A 271 -18.22 6.66 4.96
C GLY A 271 -17.97 5.16 4.96
N LEU A 272 -16.70 4.73 5.08
CA LEU A 272 -16.30 3.32 5.14
C LEU A 272 -16.85 2.65 6.39
N LEU A 273 -16.68 3.27 7.55
CA LEU A 273 -17.21 2.75 8.82
C LEU A 273 -18.73 2.58 8.76
N ARG A 274 -19.46 3.59 8.26
CA ARG A 274 -20.91 3.52 8.07
C ARG A 274 -21.31 2.41 7.10
N SER A 275 -20.61 2.28 5.97
CA SER A 275 -20.88 1.23 4.98
C SER A 275 -20.65 -0.18 5.56
N HIS A 276 -19.52 -0.38 6.24
CA HIS A 276 -19.19 -1.67 6.85
C HIS A 276 -20.11 -2.01 8.02
N TYR A 277 -20.53 -1.02 8.80
CA TYR A 277 -21.51 -1.19 9.87
C TYR A 277 -22.87 -1.63 9.31
N ARG A 278 -23.38 -0.96 8.28
CA ARG A 278 -24.65 -1.32 7.62
C ARG A 278 -24.66 -2.73 7.03
N ARG A 279 -23.50 -3.21 6.59
CA ARG A 279 -23.31 -4.56 6.06
C ARG A 279 -22.94 -5.60 7.12
N MET A 280 -22.90 -5.21 8.40
CA MET A 280 -22.55 -6.08 9.53
C MET A 280 -21.17 -6.74 9.42
N VAL A 281 -20.24 -6.13 8.68
CA VAL A 281 -18.86 -6.64 8.49
C VAL A 281 -17.81 -5.81 9.24
N LEU A 282 -18.20 -4.74 9.93
CA LEU A 282 -17.27 -3.79 10.55
C LEU A 282 -16.23 -4.44 11.45
N ILE A 283 -16.65 -5.33 12.36
CA ILE A 283 -15.72 -5.98 13.32
C ILE A 283 -14.66 -6.80 12.57
N SER A 284 -15.07 -7.58 11.57
CA SER A 284 -14.14 -8.35 10.73
C SER A 284 -13.15 -7.43 10.01
N ARG A 285 -13.61 -6.27 9.50
CA ARG A 285 -12.74 -5.28 8.84
C ARG A 285 -11.75 -4.63 9.81
N CYS A 286 -12.18 -4.34 11.04
CA CYS A 286 -11.30 -3.81 12.08
C CYS A 286 -10.21 -4.82 12.46
N ILE A 287 -10.57 -6.09 12.66
CA ILE A 287 -9.60 -7.15 12.96
C ILE A 287 -8.61 -7.32 11.81
N GLU A 288 -9.10 -7.37 10.57
CA GLU A 288 -8.26 -7.45 9.36
C GLU A 288 -7.29 -6.26 9.27
N SER A 289 -7.78 -5.03 9.48
CA SER A 289 -6.94 -3.82 9.51
C SER A 289 -5.86 -3.89 10.58
N VAL A 290 -6.21 -4.34 11.78
CA VAL A 290 -5.27 -4.46 12.91
C VAL A 290 -4.19 -5.49 12.61
N VAL A 291 -4.56 -6.67 12.11
CA VAL A 291 -3.60 -7.73 11.75
C VAL A 291 -2.64 -7.23 10.65
N LEU A 292 -3.17 -6.59 9.61
CA LEU A 292 -2.33 -6.05 8.54
C LEU A 292 -1.43 -4.91 9.03
N ALA A 293 -1.91 -4.06 9.94
CA ALA A 293 -1.08 -3.03 10.57
C ALA A 293 0.08 -3.66 11.37
N PHE A 294 -0.17 -4.74 12.10
CA PHE A 294 0.88 -5.49 12.79
C PHE A 294 1.89 -6.14 11.84
N MET A 295 1.44 -6.62 10.67
CA MET A 295 2.34 -7.25 9.69
C MET A 295 3.18 -6.23 8.92
N PHE A 296 2.61 -5.08 8.53
CA PHE A 296 3.23 -4.16 7.59
C PHE A 296 3.68 -2.83 8.19
N ILE A 297 3.01 -2.35 9.25
CA ILE A 297 3.29 -1.03 9.85
C ILE A 297 4.12 -1.16 11.13
N LEU A 298 3.86 -2.17 11.97
CA LEU A 298 4.61 -2.35 13.21
C LEU A 298 6.13 -2.54 12.99
N PRO A 299 6.60 -3.34 12.02
CA PRO A 299 8.03 -3.47 11.76
C PRO A 299 8.67 -2.11 11.47
N PHE A 300 7.99 -1.26 10.69
CA PHE A 300 8.43 0.10 10.41
C PHE A 300 8.46 0.99 11.66
N ALA A 301 7.41 0.96 12.48
CA ALA A 301 7.35 1.75 13.71
C ALA A 301 8.38 1.31 14.76
N SER A 302 8.81 0.05 14.72
CA SER A 302 9.74 -0.54 15.70
C SER A 302 11.22 -0.31 15.37
N ASN A 303 11.57 0.11 14.16
CA ASN A 303 12.96 0.22 13.74
C ASN A 303 13.17 1.43 12.82
N ASN A 304 13.98 2.37 13.30
CA ASN A 304 14.31 3.64 12.62
C ASN A 304 15.03 3.44 11.26
N ASN A 305 15.49 2.23 10.93
CA ASN A 305 16.08 1.90 9.64
C ASN A 305 15.05 1.55 8.55
N PHE A 306 13.76 1.54 8.88
CA PHE A 306 12.72 1.41 7.88
C PHE A 306 12.18 2.79 7.53
N HIS A 307 11.90 3.00 6.24
CA HIS A 307 11.20 4.16 5.72
C HIS A 307 9.90 3.70 5.05
N LEU A 308 8.74 4.09 5.59
CA LEU A 308 7.45 3.77 5.00
C LEU A 308 7.21 4.75 3.86
N HIS A 309 7.47 4.31 2.64
CA HIS A 309 7.14 5.11 1.49
C HIS A 309 5.63 5.29 1.37
N HIS A 310 5.21 6.51 1.10
CA HIS A 310 3.81 6.90 1.08
C HIS A 310 2.97 6.09 0.07
N TRP A 311 3.56 5.59 -1.02
CA TRP A 311 2.88 4.70 -1.96
C TRP A 311 2.54 3.31 -1.38
N PHE A 312 3.30 2.80 -0.39
CA PHE A 312 2.88 1.62 0.40
C PHE A 312 1.72 1.95 1.33
N GLY A 313 1.69 3.16 1.88
CA GLY A 313 0.52 3.68 2.59
C GLY A 313 -0.72 3.64 1.69
N MET A 314 -0.60 4.10 0.44
CA MET A 314 -1.70 4.04 -0.54
C MET A 314 -2.11 2.59 -0.86
N TRP A 315 -1.16 1.68 -1.07
CA TRP A 315 -1.45 0.26 -1.24
C TRP A 315 -2.26 -0.31 -0.06
N PHE A 316 -1.83 -0.06 1.17
CA PHE A 316 -2.53 -0.48 2.38
C PHE A 316 -3.95 0.11 2.47
N LEU A 317 -4.09 1.42 2.25
CA LEU A 317 -5.39 2.10 2.26
C LEU A 317 -6.34 1.57 1.17
N GLY A 318 -5.81 1.27 -0.01
CA GLY A 318 -6.59 0.69 -1.10
C GLY A 318 -7.13 -0.70 -0.75
N MET A 319 -6.38 -1.53 -0.03
CA MET A 319 -6.86 -2.84 0.44
C MET A 319 -8.06 -2.70 1.38
N GLN A 320 -8.06 -1.68 2.25
CA GLN A 320 -9.16 -1.42 3.20
C GLN A 320 -10.36 -0.74 2.56
N SER A 321 -10.19 -0.08 1.40
CA SER A 321 -11.23 0.68 0.71
C SER A 321 -12.11 -0.19 -0.20
N ASN A 322 -12.52 -1.36 0.30
CA ASN A 322 -13.17 -2.40 -0.49
C ASN A 322 -14.71 -2.43 -0.39
N ALA A 323 -15.32 -1.29 -0.02
CA ALA A 323 -16.77 -1.16 0.03
C ALA A 323 -17.39 -1.13 -1.38
N PRO A 324 -18.62 -1.66 -1.60
CA PRO A 324 -19.25 -1.75 -2.91
C PRO A 324 -19.64 -0.39 -3.49
N GLU A 325 -19.72 0.65 -2.66
CA GLU A 325 -20.04 2.00 -3.09
C GLU A 325 -19.01 2.55 -4.08
N TRP A 326 -19.49 3.24 -5.11
CA TRP A 326 -18.65 3.74 -6.20
C TRP A 326 -17.48 4.62 -5.72
N TRP A 327 -17.68 5.42 -4.67
CA TRP A 327 -16.64 6.30 -4.13
C TRP A 327 -15.53 5.52 -3.45
N SER A 328 -15.85 4.39 -2.80
CA SER A 328 -14.86 3.51 -2.18
C SER A 328 -14.04 2.81 -3.27
N ARG A 329 -14.71 2.35 -4.33
CA ARG A 329 -14.04 1.74 -5.50
C ARG A 329 -13.17 2.74 -6.26
N ALA A 330 -13.63 3.97 -6.42
CA ALA A 330 -12.84 5.06 -6.99
C ALA A 330 -11.60 5.35 -6.15
N PHE A 331 -11.74 5.43 -4.82
CA PHE A 331 -10.60 5.66 -3.94
C PHE A 331 -9.63 4.45 -3.91
N GLN A 332 -10.15 3.22 -3.93
CA GLN A 332 -9.34 2.00 -4.07
C GLN A 332 -8.54 1.99 -5.38
N ALA A 333 -9.16 2.37 -6.49
CA ALA A 333 -8.51 2.50 -7.79
C ALA A 333 -7.44 3.61 -7.80
N TYR A 334 -7.73 4.76 -7.18
CA TYR A 334 -6.78 5.85 -7.01
C TYR A 334 -5.56 5.45 -6.17
N CYS A 335 -5.79 4.71 -5.08
CA CYS A 335 -4.75 4.14 -4.25
C CYS A 335 -3.83 3.20 -5.04
N LEU A 336 -4.43 2.33 -5.86
CA LEU A 336 -3.68 1.44 -6.75
C LEU A 336 -2.87 2.21 -7.79
N GLY A 337 -3.44 3.26 -8.39
CA GLY A 337 -2.72 4.16 -9.30
C GLY A 337 -1.54 4.86 -8.63
N SER A 338 -1.73 5.34 -7.40
CA SER A 338 -0.65 5.97 -6.61
C SER A 338 0.46 4.99 -6.27
N TYR A 339 0.10 3.72 -6.02
CA TYR A 339 1.08 2.65 -5.87
C TYR A 339 1.85 2.40 -7.18
N ILE A 340 1.17 2.28 -8.32
CA ILE A 340 1.79 2.13 -9.64
C ILE A 340 2.76 3.29 -9.91
N ASN A 341 2.40 4.53 -9.58
CA ASN A 341 3.28 5.69 -9.72
C ASN A 341 4.57 5.51 -8.92
N GLY A 342 4.47 5.18 -7.63
CA GLY A 342 5.64 4.98 -6.78
C GLY A 342 6.62 3.96 -7.37
N ILE A 343 6.12 2.80 -7.78
CA ILE A 343 6.95 1.74 -8.40
C ILE A 343 7.53 2.19 -9.74
N ALA A 344 6.76 2.88 -10.56
CA ALA A 344 7.22 3.32 -11.88
C ALA A 344 8.31 4.40 -11.78
N VAL A 345 8.26 5.24 -10.76
CA VAL A 345 9.09 6.45 -10.64
C VAL A 345 10.33 6.24 -9.76
N TYR A 346 10.18 5.47 -8.68
CA TYR A 346 11.21 5.28 -7.66
C TYR A 346 11.60 3.82 -7.46
N GLY A 347 10.94 2.89 -8.17
CA GLY A 347 11.09 1.47 -7.93
C GLY A 347 10.32 0.99 -6.69
N ARG A 348 10.39 -0.32 -6.45
CA ARG A 348 9.80 -0.89 -5.25
C ARG A 348 10.77 -0.73 -4.10
N ASP A 349 10.58 0.32 -3.31
CA ASP A 349 11.21 0.35 -1.99
C ASP A 349 10.79 -0.89 -1.20
N PRO A 350 11.72 -1.74 -0.75
CA PRO A 350 11.32 -2.88 0.04
C PRO A 350 10.66 -2.38 1.33
N ILE A 351 9.49 -2.93 1.66
CA ILE A 351 8.86 -2.81 3.01
C ILE A 351 9.89 -3.10 4.12
N LEU A 352 10.96 -3.82 3.74
CA LEU A 352 12.14 -4.10 4.54
C LEU A 352 13.45 -3.57 3.89
N GLY A 353 13.64 -2.25 3.84
CA GLY A 353 14.85 -1.71 4.47
C GLY A 353 15.82 -0.86 3.67
N CYS A 354 16.34 0.13 4.40
CA CYS A 354 17.71 0.62 4.26
C CYS A 354 18.74 -0.52 4.38
N ASN A 355 18.42 -1.66 5.01
CA ASN A 355 19.28 -2.85 5.05
C ASN A 355 19.36 -3.61 3.71
N MET A 356 18.27 -3.68 2.93
CA MET A 356 18.32 -4.27 1.59
C MET A 356 19.01 -3.31 0.61
N ALA A 357 18.79 -2.00 0.77
CA ALA A 357 19.55 -0.97 0.06
C ALA A 357 21.03 -0.98 0.44
N PHE A 358 21.38 -1.14 1.72
CA PHE A 358 22.74 -1.34 2.23
C PHE A 358 23.34 -2.61 1.63
N TYR A 359 22.67 -3.76 1.76
CA TYR A 359 23.11 -5.05 1.19
C TYR A 359 23.29 -5.00 -0.33
N ARG A 360 22.39 -4.34 -1.07
CA ARG A 360 22.53 -4.10 -2.51
C ARG A 360 23.69 -3.14 -2.80
N SER A 361 23.86 -2.07 -2.02
CA SER A 361 24.95 -1.11 -2.20
C SER A 361 26.33 -1.71 -1.91
N THR A 362 26.43 -2.64 -0.95
CA THR A 362 27.65 -3.37 -0.61
C THR A 362 27.95 -4.50 -1.61
N ASN A 363 26.93 -5.19 -2.15
CA ASN A 363 27.15 -6.26 -3.14
C ASN A 363 27.22 -5.77 -4.60
N ALA A 364 26.72 -4.58 -4.93
CA ALA A 364 26.72 -4.04 -6.29
C ALA A 364 27.89 -3.08 -6.59
N ASN A 365 28.88 -2.96 -5.71
CA ASN A 365 30.03 -2.05 -5.85
C ASN A 365 29.63 -0.60 -6.18
N CYS A 366 28.58 -0.08 -5.54
CA CYS A 366 28.19 1.31 -5.73
C CYS A 366 29.30 2.25 -5.20
N GLN A 367 29.77 3.19 -6.03
CA GLN A 367 30.81 4.16 -5.66
C GLN A 367 30.49 4.98 -4.39
N TYR A 368 29.22 5.08 -3.98
CA TYR A 368 28.84 5.76 -2.73
C TYR A 368 29.40 5.05 -1.48
N MET A 369 29.52 3.70 -1.52
CA MET A 369 30.20 2.93 -0.48
C MET A 369 31.73 2.96 -0.61
N SER A 370 32.28 3.34 -1.76
CA SER A 370 33.74 3.54 -1.86
C SER A 370 34.22 4.74 -1.03
N CYS A 371 33.35 5.70 -0.68
CA CYS A 371 33.65 6.72 0.32
C CYS A 371 33.67 6.14 1.76
N TYR A 372 32.90 5.09 2.03
CA TYR A 372 32.96 4.33 3.28
C TYR A 372 34.27 3.54 3.39
N GLU A 373 34.74 2.93 2.30
CA GLU A 373 35.99 2.15 2.27
C GLU A 373 37.25 3.04 2.16
N ALA A 374 37.24 4.08 1.34
CA ALA A 374 38.40 4.96 1.15
C ALA A 374 38.63 5.92 2.34
N GLY A 375 37.62 6.12 3.20
CA GLY A 375 37.73 6.88 4.44
C GLY A 375 38.38 6.12 5.60
N GLY A 376 38.56 4.79 5.49
CA GLY A 376 39.12 3.89 6.50
C GLY A 376 40.64 4.01 6.71
N GLY A 377 41.24 5.15 6.35
CA GLY A 377 42.68 5.37 6.42
C GLY A 377 43.26 5.67 7.80
N ASN A 378 42.44 5.99 8.82
CA ASN A 378 42.86 6.11 10.23
C ASN A 378 41.64 6.30 11.17
N GLY A 379 40.95 5.19 11.50
CA GLY A 379 40.41 4.90 12.83
C GLY A 379 39.38 5.78 13.56
N THR A 380 39.14 7.06 13.25
CA THR A 380 38.23 7.90 14.05
C THR A 380 37.53 8.98 13.22
N HIS A 381 36.50 8.61 12.46
CA HIS A 381 35.53 9.59 11.97
C HIS A 381 34.50 9.84 13.06
N HIS A 382 34.77 10.86 13.90
CA HIS A 382 33.74 11.46 14.74
C HIS A 382 32.77 12.20 13.83
N TYR A 383 31.75 11.50 13.33
CA TYR A 383 30.58 12.19 12.77
C TYR A 383 30.02 13.08 13.86
N LYS A 384 29.89 14.39 13.59
CA LYS A 384 29.15 15.26 14.49
C LYS A 384 27.74 14.66 14.61
N PRO A 385 27.26 14.40 15.84
CA PRO A 385 25.91 13.88 16.01
C PRO A 385 24.94 14.82 15.31
N PHE A 386 23.96 14.23 14.61
CA PHE A 386 22.89 15.01 14.00
C PHE A 386 22.17 15.79 15.11
N VAL A 387 22.27 17.11 15.09
CA VAL A 387 21.52 17.99 15.99
C VAL A 387 20.22 18.34 15.28
N ALA A 388 19.10 17.83 15.80
CA ALA A 388 17.80 18.15 15.24
C ALA A 388 17.50 19.65 15.39
N PRO A 389 16.91 20.30 14.36
CA PRO A 389 16.52 21.70 14.47
C PRO A 389 15.45 21.90 15.55
N ASP A 390 15.55 22.98 16.33
CA ASP A 390 14.58 23.27 17.39
C ASP A 390 13.36 23.99 16.80
N TRP A 391 12.24 23.27 16.77
CA TRP A 391 10.96 23.76 16.27
C TRP A 391 10.30 24.81 17.17
N ARG A 392 10.69 24.90 18.46
CA ARG A 392 10.13 25.87 19.40
C ARG A 392 10.70 27.26 19.18
N THR A 393 11.97 27.33 18.78
CA THR A 393 12.67 28.59 18.52
C THR A 393 12.84 28.87 17.04
N CYS A 394 12.42 27.94 16.16
CA CYS A 394 12.66 27.98 14.73
C CYS A 394 14.13 28.19 14.38
N ASN A 395 15.03 27.55 15.14
CA ASN A 395 16.46 27.64 14.90
C ASN A 395 17.00 26.34 14.29
N ALA A 396 17.55 26.44 13.08
CA ALA A 396 18.19 25.34 12.37
C ALA A 396 19.73 25.33 12.56
N THR A 397 20.30 26.35 13.22
CA THR A 397 21.74 26.41 13.46
C THR A 397 22.09 25.52 14.65
N GLY A 398 22.16 24.21 14.46
CA GLY A 398 22.68 23.25 15.44
C GLY A 398 24.16 23.52 15.78
N VAL A 399 24.44 24.69 16.33
CA VAL A 399 25.68 25.08 16.97
C VAL A 399 25.30 25.15 18.46
N PRO A 400 25.79 24.22 19.29
CA PRO A 400 25.66 24.37 20.73
C PRO A 400 26.26 25.69 21.23
#